data_AF-A0A920DPT5-F1
#
_entry.id   AF-A0A920DPT5-F1
#
_cell.length_a   1.000
_cell.length_b   1.000
_cell.length_c   1.000
_cell.angle_alpha   90.00
_cell.angle_beta   90.00
_cell.angle_gamma   90.00
#
_symmetry.space_group_name_H-M   'P 1'
#
loop_
_entity.id
_entity.type
_entity.pdbx_description
1 polymer ?
#
loop_
_entity_poly.entity_id
_entity_poly.type
_entity_poly.pdbx_seq_one_letter_code
_entity_poly.pdbx_strand_id
1 'polypeptide(L)'
;MEKLFEEFSHKTLKQWNDKIISDLKGNSYENLIWESPENIKVDPIYNTESTHKLKGDCTYNHLDWEIEQSLNNPTNKQILTCLNKGASALLLKDIPTYDLENVLENVLFQYIQTNIQSKSIKIV
;
A
#
# COMPACT_ATOMS: atom_id res chain seq x y z
N MET A 1 29.04 -9.18 10.34
CA MET A 1 28.46 -8.99 9.00
C MET A 1 29.59 -9.25 8.02
N GLU A 2 29.51 -10.32 7.24
CA GLU A 2 30.55 -10.65 6.27
C GLU A 2 30.55 -9.63 5.12
N LYS A 3 31.76 -9.22 4.72
CA LYS A 3 32.00 -8.18 3.73
C LYS A 3 32.03 -8.81 2.33
N LEU A 4 30.84 -9.08 1.78
CA LEU A 4 30.68 -9.87 0.56
C LEU A 4 31.20 -9.20 -0.72
N PHE A 5 31.34 -7.87 -0.75
CA PHE A 5 31.60 -7.12 -1.99
C PHE A 5 32.75 -6.10 -1.90
N GLU A 6 33.60 -6.16 -0.87
CA GLU A 6 34.69 -5.18 -0.70
C GLU A 6 35.79 -5.27 -1.75
N GLU A 7 35.94 -6.43 -2.39
CA GLU A 7 36.91 -6.63 -3.46
C GLU A 7 36.49 -5.96 -4.78
N PHE A 8 35.23 -5.53 -4.90
CA PHE A 8 34.69 -4.92 -6.10
C PHE A 8 34.55 -3.40 -5.96
N SER A 9 35.02 -2.67 -6.96
CA SER A 9 34.78 -1.22 -7.06
C SER A 9 33.28 -0.93 -7.12
N HIS A 10 32.80 0.05 -6.34
CA HIS A 10 31.44 0.56 -6.49
C HIS A 10 31.18 1.00 -7.94
N LYS A 11 30.01 0.66 -8.47
CA LYS A 11 29.60 1.01 -9.83
C LYS A 11 28.66 2.21 -9.82
N THR A 12 29.06 3.27 -10.50
CA THR A 12 28.24 4.48 -10.64
C THR A 12 27.03 4.22 -11.53
N LEU A 13 26.00 5.07 -11.45
CA LEU A 13 24.80 4.94 -12.26
C LEU A 13 25.16 5.03 -13.76
N LYS A 14 26.13 5.90 -14.07
CA LYS A 14 26.68 6.02 -15.42
C LYS A 14 27.28 4.71 -15.93
N GLN A 15 28.12 4.04 -15.13
CA GLN A 15 28.74 2.78 -15.53
C GLN A 15 27.69 1.68 -15.80
N TRP A 16 26.60 1.68 -15.03
CA TRP A 16 25.46 0.81 -15.29
C TRP A 16 24.73 1.15 -16.60
N ASN A 17 24.44 2.42 -16.84
CA ASN A 17 23.80 2.86 -18.08
C ASN A 17 24.65 2.55 -19.33
N ASP A 18 25.96 2.81 -19.27
CA ASP A 18 26.89 2.51 -20.36
C ASP A 18 26.91 1.01 -20.68
N LYS A 19 26.84 0.16 -19.64
CA LYS A 19 26.77 -1.30 -19.80
C LYS A 19 25.46 -1.74 -20.45
N ILE A 20 24.32 -1.20 -20.02
CA ILE A 20 23.00 -1.49 -20.62
C ILE A 20 23.00 -1.11 -22.10
N ILE A 21 23.47 0.10 -22.45
CA ILE A 21 23.55 0.57 -23.83
C ILE A 21 24.42 -0.37 -24.69
N SER A 22 25.56 -0.81 -24.15
CA SER A 22 26.42 -1.80 -24.82
C SER A 22 25.70 -3.14 -25.04
N ASP A 23 24.94 -3.61 -24.06
CA ASP A 23 24.27 -4.91 -24.10
C ASP A 23 23.00 -4.91 -24.96
N LEU A 24 22.40 -3.73 -25.18
CA LEU A 24 21.29 -3.52 -26.09
C LEU A 24 21.68 -3.70 -27.57
N LYS A 25 22.98 -3.77 -27.92
CA LYS A 25 23.48 -4.05 -29.28
C LYS A 25 22.81 -3.21 -30.37
N GLY A 26 22.59 -1.92 -30.09
CA GLY A 26 21.97 -0.96 -31.01
C GLY A 26 20.46 -0.79 -30.85
N ASN A 27 19.81 -1.52 -29.96
CA ASN A 27 18.43 -1.22 -29.56
C ASN A 27 18.37 0.04 -28.68
N SER A 28 17.26 0.78 -28.75
CA SER A 28 17.09 2.03 -28.00
C SER A 28 16.96 1.78 -26.49
N TYR A 29 17.67 2.56 -25.69
CA TYR A 29 17.52 2.58 -24.23
C TYR A 29 16.13 3.05 -23.80
N GLU A 30 15.52 3.96 -24.57
CA GLU A 30 14.17 4.48 -24.32
C GLU A 30 13.11 3.37 -24.28
N ASN A 31 13.35 2.25 -24.98
CA ASN A 31 12.44 1.11 -24.97
C ASN A 31 12.40 0.39 -23.61
N LEU A 32 13.37 0.64 -22.73
CA LEU A 32 13.43 0.09 -21.38
C LEU A 32 12.77 0.99 -20.33
N ILE A 33 12.47 2.25 -20.69
CA ILE A 33 11.79 3.17 -19.79
C ILE A 33 10.31 2.81 -19.79
N TRP A 34 9.78 2.53 -18.60
CA TRP A 34 8.35 2.29 -18.44
C TRP A 34 7.64 3.62 -18.17
N GLU A 35 6.66 3.95 -19.00
CA GLU A 35 5.79 5.10 -18.79
C GLU A 35 4.44 4.63 -18.22
N SER A 36 4.10 5.13 -17.04
CA SER A 36 2.80 4.86 -16.42
C SER A 36 1.69 5.69 -17.11
N PRO A 37 0.41 5.26 -17.02
CA PRO A 37 -0.73 6.05 -17.52
C PRO A 37 -0.82 7.47 -16.93
N GLU A 38 -0.20 7.69 -15.77
CA GLU A 38 -0.10 8.96 -15.07
C GLU A 38 1.08 9.83 -15.54
N ASN A 39 1.77 9.44 -16.63
CA ASN A 39 2.98 10.09 -17.18
C ASN A 39 4.20 10.04 -16.24
N ILE A 40 4.30 9.01 -15.40
CA ILE A 40 5.50 8.77 -14.60
C ILE A 40 6.46 7.92 -15.41
N LYS A 41 7.69 8.39 -15.60
CA LYS A 41 8.77 7.64 -16.24
C LYS A 41 9.56 6.88 -15.18
N VAL A 42 9.67 5.57 -15.36
CA VAL A 42 10.43 4.68 -14.49
C VAL A 42 11.64 4.17 -15.27
N ASP A 43 12.82 4.53 -14.77
CA ASP A 43 14.10 4.12 -15.33
C ASP A 43 14.35 2.63 -15.05
N PRO A 44 15.08 1.93 -15.93
CA PRO A 44 15.35 0.50 -15.77
C PRO A 44 16.34 0.19 -14.63
N ILE A 45 17.04 1.19 -14.09
CA ILE A 45 18.00 1.01 -13.00
C ILE A 45 18.03 2.21 -12.05
N TYR A 46 18.11 1.89 -10.77
CA TYR A 46 18.32 2.85 -9.69
C TYR A 46 19.48 2.39 -8.82
N ASN A 47 20.27 3.33 -8.32
CA ASN A 47 21.29 3.08 -7.31
C ASN A 47 21.26 4.18 -6.25
N THR A 48 22.27 4.21 -5.38
CA THR A 48 22.42 5.22 -4.33
C THR A 48 22.56 6.65 -4.86
N GLU A 49 22.99 6.83 -6.11
CA GLU A 49 23.08 8.14 -6.78
C GLU A 49 21.69 8.60 -7.30
N SER A 50 20.79 7.67 -7.58
CA SER A 50 19.42 7.95 -8.05
C SER A 50 18.49 8.46 -6.95
N THR A 51 18.85 8.25 -5.68
CA THR A 51 18.06 8.71 -4.53
C THR A 51 18.70 9.94 -3.90
N HIS A 52 17.93 11.01 -3.72
CA HIS A 52 18.30 12.03 -2.74
C HIS A 52 18.11 11.46 -1.33
N LYS A 53 18.92 11.93 -0.36
CA LYS A 53 18.72 11.56 1.05
C LYS A 53 17.29 11.91 1.45
N LEU A 54 16.42 10.90 1.52
CA LEU A 54 15.06 11.05 1.96
C LEU A 54 15.10 11.58 3.39
N LYS A 55 14.63 12.81 3.59
CA LYS A 55 14.38 13.38 4.91
C LYS A 55 12.92 13.08 5.23
N GLY A 56 12.70 11.94 5.86
CA GLY A 56 11.41 11.55 6.40
C GLY A 56 11.63 10.40 7.35
N ASP A 57 11.09 10.53 8.56
CA ASP A 57 10.98 9.39 9.45
C ASP A 57 10.05 8.35 8.80
N CYS A 58 10.33 7.07 8.99
CA CYS A 58 9.37 6.03 8.62
C CYS A 58 8.03 6.35 9.28
N THR A 59 6.97 6.50 8.48
CA THR A 59 5.61 6.79 9.00
C THR A 59 5.06 5.63 9.83
N TYR A 60 5.68 4.45 9.74
CA TYR A 60 5.28 3.25 10.47
C TYR A 60 6.53 2.56 11.04
N ASN A 61 6.60 2.48 12.36
CA ASN A 61 7.65 1.74 13.10
C ASN A 61 7.14 0.39 13.65
N HIS A 62 6.02 -0.08 13.13
CA HIS A 62 5.39 -1.36 13.47
C HIS A 62 4.92 -2.03 12.18
N LEU A 63 4.94 -3.37 12.18
CA LEU A 63 4.60 -4.20 11.02
C LEU A 63 3.11 -4.54 10.96
N ASP A 64 2.33 -4.10 11.95
CA ASP A 64 0.95 -4.49 12.10
C ASP A 64 0.08 -3.52 11.31
N TRP A 65 -0.39 -3.95 10.13
CA TRP A 65 -1.48 -3.28 9.44
C TRP A 65 -2.81 -3.88 9.87
N GLU A 66 -3.84 -3.04 9.95
CA GLU A 66 -5.19 -3.50 10.19
C GLU A 66 -5.76 -4.20 8.95
N ILE A 67 -6.41 -5.35 9.16
CA ILE A 67 -7.15 -6.09 8.13
C ILE A 67 -8.59 -5.56 8.13
N GLU A 68 -8.83 -4.51 7.35
CA GLU A 68 -10.16 -3.88 7.24
C GLU A 68 -11.09 -4.63 6.29
N GLN A 69 -12.24 -5.08 6.81
CA GLN A 69 -13.32 -5.63 5.99
C GLN A 69 -14.32 -4.53 5.62
N SER A 70 -14.37 -4.20 4.32
CA SER A 70 -15.41 -3.31 3.77
C SER A 70 -16.72 -4.08 3.54
N LEU A 71 -17.82 -3.56 4.08
CA LEU A 71 -19.16 -4.15 4.00
C LEU A 71 -20.20 -3.09 3.59
N ASN A 72 -21.04 -3.40 2.61
CA ASN A 72 -22.14 -2.53 2.15
C ASN A 72 -23.47 -3.00 2.74
N ASN A 73 -24.15 -2.13 3.49
CA ASN A 73 -25.39 -2.41 4.21
C ASN A 73 -25.39 -3.80 4.89
N PRO A 74 -24.39 -4.11 5.74
CA PRO A 74 -24.23 -5.44 6.31
C PRO A 74 -25.29 -5.78 7.35
N THR A 75 -25.53 -7.07 7.50
CA THR A 75 -26.20 -7.65 8.67
C THR A 75 -25.20 -7.93 9.79
N ASN A 76 -25.67 -7.97 11.03
CA ASN A 76 -24.86 -8.31 12.20
C ASN A 76 -24.09 -9.64 12.03
N LYS A 77 -24.76 -10.68 11.52
CA LYS A 77 -24.15 -12.00 11.26
C LYS A 77 -22.93 -11.92 10.35
N GLN A 78 -22.97 -11.05 9.33
CA GLN A 78 -21.84 -10.87 8.42
C GLN A 78 -20.66 -10.21 9.14
N ILE A 79 -20.89 -9.20 9.96
CA ILE A 79 -19.85 -8.53 10.74
C ILE A 79 -19.17 -9.51 11.69
N LEU A 80 -19.95 -10.23 12.51
CA LEU A 80 -19.39 -11.22 13.44
C LEU A 80 -18.63 -12.32 12.71
N THR A 81 -19.11 -12.76 11.55
CA THR A 81 -18.42 -13.77 10.74
C THR A 81 -17.06 -13.25 10.26
N CYS A 82 -16.97 -11.99 9.83
CA CYS A 82 -15.71 -11.40 9.39
C CYS A 82 -14.71 -11.24 10.53
N LEU A 83 -15.16 -10.76 11.68
CA LEU A 83 -14.32 -10.63 12.88
C LEU A 83 -13.78 -11.99 13.36
N ASN A 84 -14.65 -13.01 13.43
CA ASN A 84 -14.25 -14.35 13.82
C ASN A 84 -13.32 -15.05 12.80
N LYS A 85 -13.18 -14.49 11.60
CA LYS A 85 -12.28 -14.99 10.55
C LYS A 85 -10.98 -14.19 10.44
N GLY A 86 -10.72 -13.27 11.37
CA GLY A 86 -9.44 -12.55 11.46
C GLY A 86 -9.44 -11.14 10.89
N ALA A 87 -10.61 -10.56 10.59
CA ALA A 87 -10.68 -9.11 10.34
C ALA A 87 -10.42 -8.36 11.66
N SER A 88 -9.55 -7.35 11.62
CA SER A 88 -9.17 -6.53 12.78
C SER A 88 -9.74 -5.11 12.72
N ALA A 89 -10.23 -4.68 11.54
CA ALA A 89 -10.96 -3.43 11.35
C ALA A 89 -12.21 -3.63 10.47
N LEU A 90 -13.15 -2.68 10.56
CA LEU A 90 -14.41 -2.70 9.82
C LEU A 90 -14.64 -1.37 9.11
N LEU A 91 -15.05 -1.44 7.83
CA LEU A 91 -15.60 -0.31 7.09
C LEU A 91 -17.06 -0.58 6.74
N LEU A 92 -17.96 0.09 7.43
CA LEU A 92 -19.40 -0.08 7.30
C LEU A 92 -19.98 0.99 6.38
N LYS A 93 -20.59 0.57 5.27
CA LYS A 93 -21.10 1.48 4.25
C LYS A 93 -22.62 1.49 4.21
N ASP A 94 -23.19 2.69 4.09
CA ASP A 94 -24.61 2.93 3.79
C ASP A 94 -25.59 2.25 4.78
N ILE A 95 -25.25 2.22 6.08
CA ILE A 95 -26.14 1.74 7.15
C ILE A 95 -27.10 2.86 7.58
N PRO A 96 -28.42 2.62 7.66
CA PRO A 96 -29.36 3.57 8.26
C PRO A 96 -29.07 3.80 9.74
N THR A 97 -29.14 5.04 10.22
CA THR A 97 -28.82 5.39 11.62
C THR A 97 -29.61 4.57 12.64
N TYR A 98 -30.88 4.28 12.36
CA TYR A 98 -31.76 3.50 13.24
C TYR A 98 -31.39 2.01 13.32
N ASP A 99 -30.57 1.50 12.41
CA ASP A 99 -30.19 0.08 12.35
C ASP A 99 -28.78 -0.18 12.88
N LEU A 100 -28.03 0.88 13.21
CA LEU A 100 -26.64 0.77 13.64
C LEU A 100 -26.50 -0.05 14.93
N GLU A 101 -27.42 0.12 15.88
CA GLU A 101 -27.43 -0.64 17.13
C GLU A 101 -27.62 -2.15 16.88
N ASN A 102 -28.54 -2.52 16.00
CA ASN A 102 -28.79 -3.92 15.65
C ASN A 102 -27.59 -4.53 14.91
N VAL A 103 -27.00 -3.77 13.99
CA VAL A 103 -25.90 -4.25 13.15
C VAL A 103 -24.62 -4.43 13.97
N LEU A 104 -24.38 -3.58 14.97
CA LEU A 104 -23.22 -3.66 15.87
C LEU A 104 -23.48 -4.48 17.15
N GLU A 105 -24.61 -5.16 17.25
CA GLU A 105 -24.92 -6.00 18.41
C GLU A 105 -23.83 -7.06 18.65
N ASN A 106 -23.36 -7.21 19.89
CA ASN A 106 -22.27 -8.13 20.25
C ASN A 106 -20.91 -7.85 19.58
N VAL A 107 -20.75 -6.70 18.92
CA VAL A 107 -19.46 -6.25 18.40
C VAL A 107 -18.79 -5.38 19.45
N LEU A 108 -17.59 -5.78 19.90
CA LEU A 108 -16.80 -5.00 20.86
C LEU A 108 -16.03 -3.87 20.14
N PHE A 109 -16.77 -2.89 19.61
CA PHE A 109 -16.21 -1.79 18.81
C PHE A 109 -15.21 -0.91 19.59
N GLN A 110 -15.18 -0.99 20.92
CA GLN A 110 -14.14 -0.35 21.73
C GLN A 110 -12.71 -0.91 21.49
N TYR A 111 -12.61 -2.10 20.89
CA TYR A 111 -11.35 -2.80 20.60
C TYR A 111 -11.11 -2.97 19.09
N ILE A 112 -12.04 -2.52 18.25
CA ILE A 112 -12.01 -2.74 16.80
C ILE A 112 -12.10 -1.40 16.10
N GLN A 113 -11.09 -1.07 15.28
CA GLN A 113 -11.16 0.12 14.46
C GLN A 113 -12.37 0.03 13.53
N THR A 114 -13.32 0.95 13.69
CA THR A 114 -14.59 0.94 12.96
C THR A 114 -14.78 2.26 12.25
N ASN A 115 -14.80 2.22 10.92
CA ASN A 115 -15.07 3.36 10.05
C ASN A 115 -16.48 3.23 9.48
N ILE A 116 -17.21 4.35 9.40
CA ILE A 116 -18.55 4.40 8.82
C ILE A 116 -18.52 5.37 7.64
N GLN A 117 -19.03 4.94 6.49
CA GLN A 117 -19.10 5.75 5.28
C GLN A 117 -20.52 5.72 4.71
N SER A 118 -21.06 6.89 4.37
CA SER A 118 -22.37 7.01 3.73
C SER A 118 -22.25 7.86 2.47
N LYS A 119 -22.87 7.41 1.38
CA LYS A 119 -22.93 8.19 0.12
C LYS A 119 -23.90 9.38 0.21
N SER A 120 -24.85 9.33 1.13
CA SER A 120 -25.82 10.39 1.35
C SER A 120 -26.19 10.45 2.82
N ILE A 121 -26.06 11.61 3.43
CA ILE A 121 -26.54 11.86 4.79
C ILE A 121 -28.03 12.20 4.67
N LYS A 122 -28.91 11.24 4.95
CA LYS A 122 -30.32 11.54 5.17
C LYS A 122 -30.48 11.96 6.63
N ILE A 123 -30.48 13.27 6.87
CA ILE A 123 -30.86 13.83 8.16
C ILE A 123 -32.37 13.60 8.28
N VAL A 124 -32.77 12.76 9.24
CA VAL A 124 -34.18 12.60 9.65
C VAL A 124 -34.54 13.73 10.61
#